data_AF-A0AAU8FJP7-F1
#
_entry.id   AF-A0AAU8FJP7-F1
#
_cell.length_a   1.000
_cell.length_b   1.000
_cell.length_c   1.000
_cell.angle_alpha   90.00
_cell.angle_beta   90.00
_cell.angle_gamma   90.00
#
_symmetry.space_group_name_H-M   'P 1'
#
loop_
_entity.id
_entity.type
_entity.pdbx_description
1 polymer ?
#
loop_
_entity_poly.entity_id
_entity_poly.type
_entity_poly.pdbx_seq_one_letter_code
_entity_poly.pdbx_strand_id
1 'polypeptide(L)'
;MSSQPINRQTLARIKAEYLARYEIEMDDWSAIILLDNQAQFQNMDSQLRAVLDENKKLSGKIKDSVKMVQFNSIWEAFIHGLGKGLPYSITALVLGILYYVYMSTYVDYQRIEDFVSAYKNASNYAALISEGETETSGGIEYLILSPSKRGKYVFGKSYEFDSRRKLVKVPLQRKN
;
A
#
# COMPACT_ATOMS: atom_id res chain seq x y z
N MET A 1 0.25 58.01 -1.50
CA MET A 1 1.57 58.57 -1.14
C MET A 1 1.36 60.01 -0.73
N SER A 2 1.20 60.28 0.57
CA SER A 2 1.12 61.64 1.10
C SER A 2 2.48 62.01 1.69
N SER A 3 3.21 62.90 1.01
CA SER A 3 4.44 63.51 1.52
C SER A 3 4.11 64.37 2.74
N GLN A 4 4.33 63.83 3.94
CA GLN A 4 4.41 64.69 5.12
C GLN A 4 5.59 65.65 4.94
N PRO A 5 5.42 66.95 5.28
CA PRO A 5 6.50 67.91 5.12
C PRO A 5 7.63 67.54 6.08
N ILE A 6 8.74 67.05 5.51
CA ILE A 6 9.98 66.75 6.24
C ILE A 6 10.38 68.01 7.00
N ASN A 7 10.46 67.93 8.33
CA ASN A 7 10.74 69.07 9.19
C ASN A 7 12.13 69.64 8.86
N ARG A 8 12.17 70.88 8.34
CA ARG A 8 13.39 71.60 7.90
C ARG A 8 14.48 71.63 8.95
N GLN A 9 14.12 71.62 10.23
CA GLN A 9 15.07 71.59 11.35
C GLN A 9 15.89 70.29 11.37
N THR A 10 15.28 69.16 11.05
CA THR A 10 15.94 67.84 11.02
C THR A 10 16.92 67.76 9.87
N LEU A 11 16.54 68.31 8.71
CA LEU A 11 17.39 68.37 7.52
C LEU A 11 18.63 69.26 7.75
N ALA A 12 18.42 70.43 8.35
CA ALA A 12 19.51 71.34 8.72
C ALA A 12 20.47 70.69 9.72
N ARG A 13 19.96 69.91 10.68
CA ARG A 13 20.81 69.19 11.65
C ARG A 13 21.67 68.12 10.97
N ILE A 14 21.10 67.35 10.06
CA ILE A 14 21.84 66.30 9.33
C ILE A 14 22.91 66.93 8.44
N LYS A 15 22.59 68.02 7.75
CA LYS A 15 23.56 68.78 6.95
C LYS A 15 24.70 69.34 7.80
N ALA A 16 24.38 69.93 8.95
CA ALA A 16 25.37 70.47 9.88
C ALA A 16 26.28 69.35 10.45
N GLU A 17 25.71 68.20 10.79
CA GLU A 17 26.48 67.06 11.29
C GLU A 17 27.39 66.44 10.21
N TYR A 18 26.93 66.39 8.96
CA TYR A 18 27.74 65.91 7.83
C TYR A 18 28.88 66.87 7.50
N LEU A 19 28.58 68.18 7.45
CA LEU A 19 29.59 69.23 7.26
C LEU A 19 30.62 69.23 8.39
N ALA A 20 30.22 68.99 9.64
CA ALA A 20 31.16 68.88 10.76
C ALA A 20 32.06 67.64 10.69
N ARG A 21 31.63 66.55 10.04
CA ARG A 21 32.40 65.30 9.96
C ARG A 21 33.28 65.21 8.72
N TYR A 22 32.86 65.82 7.61
CA TYR A 22 33.49 65.65 6.30
C TYR A 22 33.90 66.98 5.65
N GLU A 23 33.63 68.12 6.29
CA GLU A 23 33.92 69.49 5.79
C GLU A 23 33.33 69.81 4.41
N ILE A 24 32.39 69.00 3.93
CA ILE A 24 31.74 69.15 2.63
C ILE A 24 30.26 69.47 2.86
N GLU A 25 29.77 70.49 2.15
CA GLU A 25 28.36 70.88 2.19
C GLU A 25 27.50 69.85 1.47
N MET A 26 26.49 69.35 2.17
CA MET A 26 25.63 68.29 1.66
C MET A 26 24.41 68.87 0.95
N ASP A 27 24.17 68.44 -0.29
CA ASP A 27 22.99 68.82 -1.08
C ASP A 27 21.68 68.35 -0.40
N ASP A 28 20.60 69.11 -0.60
CA ASP A 28 19.27 68.85 -0.03
C ASP A 28 18.77 67.45 -0.39
N TRP A 29 19.02 66.97 -1.62
CA TRP A 29 18.57 65.65 -2.06
C TRP A 29 19.32 64.53 -1.34
N SER A 30 20.63 64.68 -1.15
CA SER A 30 21.44 63.72 -0.39
C SER A 30 20.98 63.66 1.07
N ALA A 31 20.61 64.79 1.67
CA ALA A 31 20.06 64.85 3.03
C ALA A 31 18.73 64.09 3.15
N ILE A 32 17.84 64.27 2.19
CA ILE A 32 16.54 63.58 2.15
C ILE A 32 16.74 62.07 1.98
N ILE A 33 17.62 61.65 1.06
CA ILE A 33 17.91 60.24 0.81
C ILE A 33 18.53 59.56 2.04
N LEU A 34 19.44 60.23 2.75
CA LEU A 34 20.00 59.69 4.00
C LEU A 34 18.96 59.54 5.09
N LEU A 35 18.06 60.52 5.25
CA LEU A 35 16.98 60.46 6.23
C LEU A 35 15.97 59.35 5.91
N ASP A 36 15.62 59.19 4.63
CA ASP A 36 14.74 58.10 4.19
C ASP A 36 15.39 56.73 4.39
N ASN A 37 16.67 56.58 4.01
CA ASN A 37 17.43 55.36 4.27
C ASN A 37 17.49 55.04 5.77
N GLN A 38 17.74 56.04 6.62
CA GLN A 38 17.78 55.84 8.07
C GLN A 38 16.43 55.35 8.61
N ALA A 39 15.32 55.92 8.13
CA ALA A 39 13.98 55.46 8.50
C ALA A 39 13.71 54.02 7.99
N GLN A 40 14.15 53.69 6.78
CA GLN A 40 14.04 52.33 6.23
C GLN A 40 14.88 51.32 7.01
N PHE A 41 16.12 51.64 7.40
CA PHE A 41 16.97 50.78 8.22
C PHE A 41 16.39 50.53 9.62
N GLN A 42 15.79 51.55 10.25
CA GLN A 42 15.11 51.37 11.54
C GLN A 42 13.90 50.46 11.44
N ASN A 43 13.08 50.64 10.39
CA ASN A 43 11.96 49.74 10.12
C ASN A 43 12.44 48.31 9.84
N MET A 44 13.52 48.15 9.06
CA MET A 44 14.09 46.84 8.74
C MET A 44 14.69 46.15 9.97
N ASP A 45 15.39 46.86 10.85
CA ASP A 45 15.91 46.28 12.12
C ASP A 45 14.76 45.80 13.02
N SER A 46 13.66 46.56 13.09
CA SER A 46 12.49 46.15 13.86
C SER A 46 11.83 44.87 13.31
N GLN A 47 11.74 44.75 11.98
CA GLN A 47 11.20 43.55 11.31
C GLN A 47 12.14 42.35 11.47
N LEU A 48 13.46 42.55 11.32
CA LEU A 48 14.45 41.50 11.50
C LEU A 48 14.44 40.96 12.94
N ARG A 49 14.34 41.83 13.95
CA ARG A 49 14.22 41.40 15.34
C ARG A 49 12.95 40.60 15.60
N ALA A 50 11.82 41.01 15.02
CA ALA A 50 10.57 40.27 15.13
C ALA A 50 10.68 38.87 14.50
N VAL A 51 11.24 38.77 13.29
CA VAL A 51 11.46 37.50 12.59
C VAL A 51 12.48 36.61 13.33
N LEU A 52 13.50 37.20 13.95
CA LEU A 52 14.50 36.46 14.73
C LEU A 52 13.88 35.90 16.03
N ASP A 53 13.06 36.68 16.72
CA ASP A 53 12.34 36.23 17.91
C ASP A 53 11.31 35.14 17.57
N GLU A 54 10.60 35.29 16.45
CA GLU A 54 9.67 34.28 15.95
C GLU A 54 10.40 32.99 15.53
N ASN A 55 11.54 33.10 14.82
CA ASN A 55 12.39 31.94 14.51
C ASN A 55 12.94 31.28 15.78
N LYS A 56 13.33 32.05 16.80
CA LYS A 56 13.81 31.49 18.06
C LYS A 56 12.69 30.78 18.83
N LYS A 57 11.47 31.31 18.80
CA LYS A 57 10.26 30.67 19.35
C LYS A 57 9.87 29.41 18.58
N LEU A 58 9.91 29.46 17.25
CA LEU A 58 9.66 28.30 16.38
C LEU A 58 10.73 27.24 16.57
N SER A 59 12.00 27.62 16.61
CA SER A 59 13.13 26.72 16.89
C SER A 59 13.01 26.10 18.28
N GLY A 60 12.63 26.88 19.30
CA GLY A 60 12.34 26.37 20.65
C GLY A 60 11.17 25.39 20.67
N LYS A 61 10.05 25.71 20.00
CA LYS A 61 8.89 24.82 19.88
C LYS A 61 9.19 23.56 19.06
N ILE A 62 10.00 23.65 18.01
CA ILE A 62 10.45 22.50 17.22
C ILE A 62 11.41 21.64 18.05
N LYS A 63 12.29 22.25 18.86
CA LYS A 63 13.17 21.53 19.78
C LYS A 63 12.39 20.82 20.90
N ASP A 64 11.30 21.40 21.38
CA ASP A 64 10.43 20.77 22.37
C ASP A 64 9.45 19.75 21.76
N SER A 65 8.98 19.95 20.52
CA SER A 65 8.07 19.01 19.82
C SER A 65 8.80 17.82 19.21
N VAL A 66 10.03 18.04 18.73
CA VAL A 66 10.95 16.97 18.37
C VAL A 66 11.62 16.56 19.67
N LYS A 67 10.98 15.66 20.44
CA LYS A 67 11.68 14.77 21.37
C LYS A 67 12.74 14.04 20.55
N MET A 68 13.89 14.67 20.40
CA MET A 68 15.07 14.08 19.80
C MET A 68 15.50 13.03 20.81
N VAL A 69 15.01 11.80 20.62
CA VAL A 69 15.42 10.67 21.44
C VAL A 69 16.90 10.49 21.14
N GLN A 70 17.73 11.07 22.00
CA GLN A 70 19.17 10.87 21.97
C GLN A 70 19.40 9.42 22.37
N PHE A 71 19.48 8.54 21.38
CA PHE A 71 19.90 7.16 21.60
C PHE A 71 21.41 7.20 21.85
N ASN A 72 21.82 6.79 23.04
CA ASN A 72 23.23 6.81 23.46
C ASN A 72 24.06 5.75 22.71
N SER A 73 23.40 4.85 21.97
CA SER A 73 24.04 3.79 21.18
C SER A 73 23.27 3.52 19.89
N ILE A 74 24.02 3.35 18.78
CA ILE A 74 23.53 2.94 17.45
C ILE A 74 22.66 1.68 17.56
N TRP A 75 22.96 0.81 18.52
CA TRP A 75 22.25 -0.44 18.70
C TRP A 75 20.88 -0.29 19.36
N GLU A 76 20.72 0.65 20.29
CA GLU A 76 19.41 0.98 20.86
C GLU A 76 18.52 1.68 19.84
N ALA A 77 19.07 2.56 18.99
CA ALA A 77 18.33 3.18 17.89
C ALA A 77 17.84 2.14 16.86
N PHE A 78 18.69 1.16 16.54
CA PHE A 78 18.35 0.09 15.61
C PHE A 78 17.27 -0.84 16.17
N ILE A 79 17.38 -1.25 17.45
CA ILE A 79 16.37 -2.08 18.12
C ILE A 79 15.06 -1.31 18.32
N HIS A 80 15.09 0.00 18.60
CA HIS A 80 13.86 0.80 18.66
C HIS A 80 13.19 0.94 17.28
N GLY A 81 13.99 1.10 16.22
CA GLY A 81 13.51 1.13 14.84
C GLY A 81 12.90 -0.20 14.40
N LEU A 82 13.60 -1.31 14.67
CA LEU A 82 13.11 -2.66 14.39
C LEU A 82 11.92 -3.06 15.28
N GLY A 83 11.93 -2.68 16.55
CA GLY A 83 10.85 -2.98 17.50
C GLY A 83 9.52 -2.35 17.12
N LYS A 84 9.53 -1.20 16.44
CA LYS A 84 8.32 -0.61 15.84
C LYS A 84 7.91 -1.26 14.52
N GLY A 85 8.86 -1.79 13.73
CA GLY A 85 8.59 -2.36 12.39
C GLY A 85 8.30 -3.86 12.35
N LEU A 86 8.82 -4.63 13.31
CA LEU A 86 8.64 -6.08 13.44
C LEU A 86 7.17 -6.54 13.53
N PRO A 87 6.30 -5.93 14.36
CA PRO A 87 4.92 -6.38 14.41
C PRO A 87 4.20 -6.16 13.07
N TYR A 88 4.48 -5.07 12.36
CA TYR A 88 3.89 -4.81 11.05
C TYR A 88 4.39 -5.79 9.98
N SER A 89 5.69 -6.11 9.95
CA SER A 89 6.22 -7.07 8.97
C SER A 89 5.67 -8.49 9.17
N ILE A 90 5.51 -8.92 10.42
CA ILE A 90 4.91 -10.22 10.76
C ILE A 90 3.45 -10.25 10.33
N THR A 91 2.67 -9.20 10.61
CA THR A 91 1.26 -9.14 10.17
C THR A 91 1.12 -9.15 8.65
N ALA A 92 2.00 -8.45 7.93
CA ALA A 92 2.00 -8.43 6.47
C ALA A 92 2.35 -9.81 5.88
N LEU A 93 3.32 -10.52 6.48
CA LEU A 93 3.66 -11.89 6.08
C LEU A 93 2.49 -12.86 6.31
N VAL A 94 1.85 -12.80 7.48
CA VAL A 94 0.71 -13.66 7.80
C VAL A 94 -0.47 -13.40 6.85
N LEU A 95 -0.78 -12.13 6.57
CA LEU A 95 -1.79 -11.75 5.58
C LEU A 95 -1.44 -12.23 4.17
N GLY A 96 -0.17 -12.12 3.77
CA GLY A 96 0.30 -12.61 2.48
C GLY A 96 0.14 -14.13 2.32
N ILE A 97 0.46 -14.89 3.38
CA ILE A 97 0.30 -16.34 3.39
C ILE A 97 -1.18 -16.73 3.33
N LEU A 98 -2.04 -16.08 4.12
CA LEU A 98 -3.49 -16.30 4.08
C LEU A 98 -4.08 -16.00 2.70
N TYR A 99 -3.67 -14.89 2.08
CA TYR A 99 -4.11 -14.53 0.74
C TYR A 99 -3.66 -15.54 -0.32
N TYR A 100 -2.41 -16.02 -0.23
CA TYR A 100 -1.89 -17.05 -1.12
C TYR A 100 -2.68 -18.36 -1.00
N VAL A 101 -2.93 -18.82 0.22
CA VAL A 101 -3.71 -20.05 0.46
C VAL A 101 -5.15 -19.91 -0.03
N TYR A 102 -5.77 -18.74 0.18
CA TYR A 102 -7.11 -18.48 -0.32
C TYR A 102 -7.17 -18.51 -1.85
N MET A 103 -6.20 -17.87 -2.51
CA MET A 103 -6.12 -17.84 -3.97
C MET A 103 -5.80 -19.20 -4.58
N SER A 104 -4.87 -19.97 -3.98
CA SER A 104 -4.57 -21.33 -4.44
C SER A 104 -5.79 -22.24 -4.32
N THR A 105 -6.48 -22.16 -3.19
CA THR A 105 -7.70 -22.94 -2.94
C THR A 105 -8.80 -22.58 -3.93
N TYR A 106 -8.97 -21.28 -4.23
CA TYR A 106 -9.99 -20.83 -5.19
C TYR A 106 -9.70 -21.33 -6.62
N VAL A 107 -8.44 -21.31 -7.05
CA VAL A 107 -8.02 -21.85 -8.36
C VAL A 107 -8.28 -23.36 -8.44
N ASP A 108 -8.03 -24.09 -7.35
CA ASP A 108 -8.30 -25.53 -7.29
C ASP A 108 -9.80 -25.83 -7.35
N TYR A 109 -10.64 -25.04 -6.68
CA TYR A 109 -12.10 -25.17 -6.77
C TYR A 109 -12.62 -24.90 -8.18
N GLN A 110 -12.16 -23.83 -8.84
CA GLN A 110 -12.57 -23.55 -10.22
C GLN A 110 -12.16 -24.67 -11.17
N ARG A 111 -10.96 -25.23 -11.02
CA ARG A 111 -10.50 -26.35 -11.86
C ARG A 111 -11.36 -27.60 -11.67
N ILE A 112 -11.83 -27.87 -10.45
CA ILE A 112 -12.73 -29.00 -10.17
C ILE A 112 -14.12 -28.73 -10.73
N GLU A 113 -14.66 -27.52 -10.58
CA GLU A 113 -15.95 -27.13 -11.15
C GLU A 113 -15.95 -27.17 -12.69
N ASP A 114 -14.88 -26.72 -13.34
CA ASP A 114 -14.71 -26.80 -14.78
C ASP A 114 -14.62 -28.26 -15.27
N PHE A 115 -13.93 -29.12 -14.52
CA PHE A 115 -13.87 -30.56 -14.84
C PHE A 115 -15.24 -31.23 -14.68
N VAL A 116 -15.96 -30.94 -13.59
CA VAL A 116 -17.29 -31.51 -13.33
C VAL A 116 -18.33 -30.97 -14.32
N SER A 117 -18.24 -29.70 -14.72
CA SER A 117 -19.17 -29.08 -15.68
C SER A 117 -18.92 -29.52 -17.13
N ALA A 118 -17.66 -29.76 -17.51
CA ALA A 118 -17.30 -30.32 -18.82
C ALA A 118 -17.90 -31.73 -19.04
N TYR A 119 -18.06 -32.49 -17.96
CA TYR A 119 -18.68 -33.82 -18.01
C TYR A 119 -20.07 -33.81 -17.37
N LYS A 120 -21.07 -33.35 -18.13
CA LYS A 120 -22.50 -33.34 -17.71
C LYS A 120 -23.04 -34.69 -17.20
N ASN A 121 -22.38 -35.80 -17.55
CA ASN A 121 -22.74 -37.15 -17.12
C ASN A 121 -21.84 -37.71 -16.01
N ALA A 122 -20.85 -36.97 -15.50
CA ALA A 122 -19.89 -37.45 -14.50
C ALA A 122 -20.59 -37.96 -13.22
N SER A 123 -21.63 -37.26 -12.76
CA SER A 123 -22.44 -37.69 -11.62
C SER A 123 -23.09 -39.05 -11.83
N ASN A 124 -23.44 -39.41 -13.07
CA ASN A 124 -24.03 -40.71 -13.40
C ASN A 124 -22.99 -41.84 -13.37
N TYR A 125 -21.69 -41.53 -13.50
CA TYR A 125 -20.61 -42.50 -13.44
C TYR A 125 -20.06 -42.72 -12.02
N ALA A 126 -20.55 -41.98 -11.02
CA ALA A 126 -20.08 -42.08 -9.64
C ALA A 126 -20.08 -43.53 -9.12
N ALA A 127 -21.11 -44.32 -9.44
CA ALA A 127 -21.21 -45.72 -9.04
C ALA A 127 -20.18 -46.64 -9.73
N LEU A 128 -19.77 -46.34 -10.98
CA LEU A 128 -18.67 -47.07 -11.63
C LEU A 128 -17.33 -46.71 -11.01
N ILE A 129 -17.13 -45.44 -10.67
CA ILE A 129 -15.88 -44.95 -10.09
C ILE A 129 -15.70 -45.51 -8.67
N SER A 130 -16.78 -45.67 -7.90
CA SER A 130 -16.70 -46.15 -6.51
C SER A 130 -16.66 -47.68 -6.37
N GLU A 131 -17.38 -48.41 -7.23
CA GLU A 131 -17.56 -49.87 -7.07
C GLU A 131 -16.98 -50.70 -8.23
N GLY A 132 -16.46 -50.05 -9.26
CA GLY A 132 -15.85 -50.71 -10.41
C GLY A 132 -14.54 -51.39 -10.05
N GLU A 133 -14.41 -52.66 -10.40
CA GLU A 133 -13.14 -53.39 -10.31
C GLU A 133 -12.38 -53.19 -11.63
N THR A 134 -11.12 -52.74 -11.55
CA THR A 134 -10.25 -52.63 -12.72
C THR A 134 -9.14 -53.67 -12.69
N GLU A 135 -8.77 -54.15 -13.86
CA GLU A 135 -7.64 -55.06 -14.04
C GLU A 135 -6.78 -54.57 -15.20
N THR A 136 -5.47 -54.50 -14.96
CA THR A 136 -4.50 -54.13 -15.98
C THR A 136 -3.90 -55.38 -16.59
N SER A 137 -4.17 -55.60 -17.87
CA SER A 137 -3.63 -56.72 -18.62
C SER A 137 -3.00 -56.23 -19.92
N GLY A 138 -1.75 -56.61 -20.17
CA GLY A 138 -1.02 -56.19 -21.38
C GLY A 138 -0.81 -54.68 -21.52
N GLY A 139 -0.81 -53.92 -20.41
CA GLY A 139 -0.62 -52.46 -20.42
C GLY A 139 -1.90 -51.66 -20.71
N ILE A 140 -3.05 -52.32 -20.79
CA ILE A 140 -4.37 -51.68 -20.94
C ILE A 140 -5.17 -51.93 -19.66
N GLU A 141 -5.79 -50.89 -19.12
CA GLU A 141 -6.69 -50.97 -17.97
C GLU A 141 -8.12 -51.29 -18.44
N TYR A 142 -8.67 -52.39 -17.93
CA TYR A 142 -10.02 -52.84 -18.26
C TYR A 142 -10.92 -52.74 -17.04
N LEU A 143 -12.19 -52.38 -17.27
CA LEU A 143 -13.23 -52.45 -16.25
C LEU A 143 -13.86 -53.84 -16.26
N ILE A 144 -13.76 -54.56 -15.14
CA ILE A 144 -14.33 -55.89 -14.98
C ILE A 144 -15.82 -55.76 -14.70
N LEU A 145 -16.64 -56.29 -15.60
CA LEU A 145 -18.09 -56.35 -15.46
C LEU A 145 -18.58 -57.79 -15.62
N SER A 146 -19.46 -58.22 -14.72
CA SER A 146 -20.11 -59.53 -14.78
C SER A 146 -21.47 -59.46 -15.50
N PRO A 147 -21.88 -60.48 -16.26
CA PRO A 147 -23.19 -60.47 -16.91
C PRO A 147 -24.32 -60.50 -15.87
N SER A 148 -25.21 -59.52 -15.90
CA SER A 148 -26.38 -59.44 -15.02
C SER A 148 -27.49 -60.39 -15.48
N LYS A 149 -28.10 -61.11 -14.54
CA LYS A 149 -29.37 -61.82 -14.77
C LYS A 149 -30.52 -60.82 -14.54
N ARG A 150 -31.49 -60.79 -15.47
CA ARG A 150 -32.65 -59.88 -15.46
C ARG A 150 -33.20 -59.66 -14.04
N GLY A 151 -33.19 -58.41 -13.58
CA GLY A 151 -33.77 -58.00 -12.29
C GLY A 151 -32.78 -57.93 -11.11
N LYS A 152 -31.53 -58.37 -11.25
CA LYS A 152 -30.46 -58.22 -10.24
C LYS A 152 -29.31 -57.39 -10.80
N TYR A 153 -29.51 -56.07 -10.81
CA TYR A 153 -28.48 -55.12 -11.22
C TYR A 153 -27.60 -54.76 -10.02
N VAL A 154 -26.29 -54.98 -10.16
CA VAL A 154 -25.28 -54.47 -9.22
C VAL A 154 -24.52 -53.36 -9.96
N PHE A 155 -24.64 -52.13 -9.48
CA PHE A 155 -24.01 -50.97 -10.11
C PHE A 155 -22.48 -51.14 -10.08
N GLY A 156 -21.78 -50.64 -11.10
CA GLY A 156 -20.32 -50.74 -11.19
C GLY A 156 -19.75 -52.14 -11.49
N LYS A 157 -20.49 -53.22 -11.22
CA LYS A 157 -20.00 -54.61 -11.35
C LYS A 157 -20.74 -55.46 -12.37
N SER A 158 -21.84 -54.96 -12.94
CA SER A 158 -22.67 -55.75 -13.84
C SER A 158 -22.92 -55.09 -15.19
N TYR A 159 -23.11 -55.90 -16.24
CA TYR A 159 -23.53 -55.42 -17.56
C TYR A 159 -24.69 -56.26 -18.10
N GLU A 160 -25.53 -55.65 -18.92
CA GLU A 160 -26.61 -56.30 -19.67
C GLU A 160 -26.28 -56.24 -21.17
N PHE A 161 -26.24 -57.40 -21.83
CA PHE A 161 -26.05 -57.47 -23.27
C PHE A 161 -27.41 -57.42 -23.98
N ASP A 162 -27.65 -56.36 -24.74
CA ASP A 162 -28.81 -56.25 -25.62
C ASP A 162 -28.49 -56.95 -26.95
N SER A 163 -28.90 -58.22 -27.05
CA SER A 163 -28.67 -59.05 -28.25
C SER A 163 -29.38 -58.54 -29.50
N ARG A 164 -30.47 -57.76 -29.36
CA ARG A 164 -31.21 -57.21 -30.50
C ARG A 164 -30.49 -56.05 -31.15
N ARG A 165 -29.79 -55.23 -30.34
CA ARG A 165 -29.04 -54.06 -30.81
C ARG A 165 -27.53 -54.31 -30.88
N LYS A 166 -27.05 -55.46 -30.41
CA LYS A 166 -25.63 -55.78 -30.22
C LYS A 166 -24.91 -54.72 -29.37
N LEU A 167 -25.55 -54.28 -28.28
CA LEU A 167 -25.02 -53.23 -27.40
C LEU A 167 -24.82 -53.76 -25.98
N VAL A 168 -23.73 -53.36 -25.34
CA VAL A 168 -23.49 -53.58 -23.91
C VAL A 168 -24.06 -52.39 -23.13
N LYS A 169 -24.98 -52.67 -22.21
CA LYS A 169 -25.59 -51.68 -21.31
C LYS A 169 -25.01 -51.86 -19.92
N VAL A 170 -24.44 -50.79 -19.38
CA VAL A 170 -23.95 -50.77 -18.00
C VAL A 170 -24.95 -49.99 -17.15
N PRO A 171 -25.47 -50.56 -16.04
CA PRO A 171 -26.36 -49.85 -15.14
C PRO A 171 -25.55 -48.81 -14.37
N LEU A 172 -25.96 -47.55 -14.50
CA LEU A 172 -25.30 -46.39 -13.88
C LEU A 172 -26.03 -45.93 -12.61
N GLN A 173 -27.36 -45.90 -12.63
CA GLN A 173 -28.19 -45.45 -11.51
C GLN A 173 -29.61 -46.02 -11.63
N ARG A 174 -30.27 -46.28 -10.49
CA ARG A 174 -31.73 -46.48 -10.45
C ARG A 174 -32.40 -45.12 -10.30
N LYS A 175 -33.13 -44.68 -11.33
CA LYS A 175 -34.08 -43.57 -11.17
C LYS A 175 -35.32 -44.13 -10.48
N ASN A 176 -35.55 -43.71 -9.23
CA ASN A 176 -36.84 -43.88 -8.56
C ASN A 176 -37.83 -42.84 -9.07
#